data_AF-A0A162RTG1-F1
#
_entry.id   AF-A0A162RTG1-F1
#
_cell.length_a   1.000
_cell.length_b   1.000
_cell.length_c   1.000
_cell.angle_alpha   90.00
_cell.angle_beta   90.00
_cell.angle_gamma   90.00
#
_symmetry.space_group_name_H-M   'P 1'
#
loop_
_entity.id
_entity.type
_entity.pdbx_description
1 polymer ?
#
loop_
_entity_poly.entity_id
_entity_poly.type
_entity_poly.pdbx_seq_one_letter_code
_entity_poly.pdbx_strand_id
1 'polypeptide(L)'
;MKEVFKILISKGKGIEINTSELRQAPKETMPGIDVLKLYRELGGDVLTIGSDAHYAQDVSKGLDIAIESAKQAGFKYLTLFNNRIPEYIRIDHNNDFYYISNKKII
;
A
#
# COMPACT_ATOMS: atom_id res chain seq x y z
N MET A 1 16.85 -6.49 6.89
CA MET A 1 15.59 -6.28 6.12
C MET A 1 14.87 -7.58 5.77
N LYS A 2 15.46 -8.49 4.96
CA LYS A 2 14.81 -9.78 4.59
C LYS A 2 14.27 -10.58 5.78
N GLU A 3 15.03 -10.65 6.87
CA GLU A 3 14.62 -11.40 8.07
C GLU A 3 13.43 -10.78 8.79
N VAL A 4 13.38 -9.44 8.87
CA VAL A 4 12.22 -8.71 9.41
C VAL A 4 10.98 -9.01 8.56
N PHE A 5 11.09 -8.97 7.24
CA PHE A 5 9.98 -9.32 6.36
C PHE A 5 9.52 -10.76 6.51
N LYS A 6 10.44 -11.73 6.59
CA LYS A 6 10.08 -13.13 6.86
C LYS A 6 9.31 -13.29 8.18
N ILE A 7 9.68 -12.55 9.23
CA ILE A 7 8.97 -12.56 10.51
C ILE A 7 7.59 -11.90 10.40
N LEU A 8 7.47 -10.78 9.68
CA LEU A 8 6.17 -10.12 9.47
C LEU A 8 5.22 -11.05 8.72
N ILE A 9 5.69 -11.62 7.60
CA ILE A 9 4.91 -12.52 6.74
C ILE A 9 4.45 -13.74 7.54
N SER A 10 5.34 -14.40 8.30
CA SER A 10 4.97 -15.57 9.11
C SER A 10 3.96 -15.26 10.22
N LYS A 11 3.89 -14.01 10.67
CA LYS A 11 2.91 -13.52 11.67
C LYS A 11 1.65 -12.91 11.04
N GLY A 12 1.47 -13.01 9.72
CA GLY A 12 0.34 -12.40 9.01
C GLY A 12 0.31 -10.88 9.12
N LYS A 13 1.47 -10.23 9.21
CA LYS A 13 1.62 -8.77 9.28
C LYS A 13 2.04 -8.20 7.93
N GLY A 14 1.56 -6.99 7.67
CA GLY A 14 1.83 -6.25 6.45
C GLY A 14 2.81 -5.11 6.63
N ILE A 15 3.00 -4.40 5.52
CA ILE A 15 3.67 -3.10 5.47
C ILE A 15 2.72 -2.04 4.93
N GLU A 16 3.09 -0.77 5.11
CA GLU A 16 2.38 0.39 4.59
C GLU A 16 3.23 1.04 3.50
N ILE A 17 2.60 1.45 2.40
CA ILE A 17 3.12 2.49 1.52
C ILE A 17 2.67 3.83 2.09
N ASN A 18 3.60 4.54 2.70
CA ASN A 18 3.36 5.88 3.24
C ASN A 18 3.70 6.92 2.16
N THR A 19 2.75 7.83 1.87
CA THR A 19 2.89 8.86 0.83
C THR A 19 3.37 10.21 1.37
N SER A 20 3.70 10.31 2.65
CA SER A 20 4.16 11.55 3.28
C SER A 20 5.45 12.07 2.67
N GLU A 21 6.39 11.18 2.35
CA GLU A 21 7.68 11.52 1.76
C GLU A 21 7.59 12.00 0.31
N LEU A 22 6.43 11.87 -0.37
CA LEU A 22 6.20 12.52 -1.67
C LEU A 22 6.14 14.05 -1.53
N ARG A 23 5.84 14.56 -0.34
CA ARG A 23 5.79 16.00 -0.04
C ARG A 23 7.15 16.55 0.40
N GLN A 24 8.14 15.69 0.59
CA GLN A 24 9.47 16.01 1.10
C GLN A 24 10.55 15.42 0.16
N ALA A 25 11.84 15.68 0.39
CA ALA A 25 12.88 14.91 -0.29
C ALA A 25 12.93 13.51 0.36
N PRO A 26 12.90 12.41 -0.40
CA PRO A 26 13.37 12.25 -1.79
C PRO A 26 12.30 12.35 -2.90
N LYS A 27 11.04 12.68 -2.57
CA LYS A 27 9.88 12.65 -3.47
C LYS A 27 9.52 11.25 -3.98
N GLU A 28 9.65 10.27 -3.09
CA GLU A 28 9.20 8.90 -3.31
C GLU A 28 8.27 8.46 -2.17
N THR A 29 7.56 7.36 -2.37
CA THR A 29 6.83 6.72 -1.26
C THR A 29 7.82 6.10 -0.28
N MET A 30 7.42 5.97 0.98
CA MET A 30 8.17 5.21 1.97
C MET A 30 7.41 3.93 2.34
N PRO A 31 7.98 2.74 2.14
CA PRO A 31 9.28 2.50 1.54
C PRO A 31 9.25 2.65 0.00
N GLY A 32 10.42 2.84 -0.60
CA GLY A 32 10.57 2.93 -2.06
C GLY A 32 10.33 1.60 -2.78
N ILE A 33 10.27 1.65 -4.12
CA ILE A 33 9.87 0.53 -4.98
C ILE A 33 10.68 -0.75 -4.79
N ASP A 34 12.00 -0.65 -4.56
CA ASP A 34 12.86 -1.81 -4.40
C ASP A 34 12.53 -2.62 -3.13
N VAL A 35 12.13 -1.93 -2.07
CA VAL A 35 11.71 -2.56 -0.82
C VAL A 35 10.34 -3.21 -0.97
N LEU A 36 9.43 -2.60 -1.72
CA LEU A 36 8.13 -3.17 -2.04
C LEU A 36 8.27 -4.45 -2.86
N LYS A 37 9.12 -4.44 -3.90
CA LYS A 37 9.47 -5.62 -4.71
C LYS A 37 10.06 -6.71 -3.83
N LEU A 38 11.01 -6.38 -2.96
CA LEU A 38 11.61 -7.35 -2.04
C LEU A 38 10.56 -7.98 -1.10
N TYR A 39 9.65 -7.18 -0.53
CA TYR A 39 8.58 -7.72 0.32
C TYR A 39 7.67 -8.67 -0.48
N ARG A 40 7.31 -8.30 -1.72
CA ARG A 40 6.52 -9.15 -2.62
C ARG A 40 7.23 -10.46 -2.97
N GLU A 41 8.49 -10.40 -3.37
CA GLU A 41 9.33 -11.56 -3.74
C GLU A 41 9.47 -12.57 -2.60
N LEU A 42 9.45 -12.09 -1.35
CA LEU A 42 9.50 -12.95 -0.16
C LEU A 42 8.13 -13.56 0.22
N GLY A 43 7.07 -13.30 -0.55
CA GLY A 43 5.72 -13.81 -0.30
C GLY A 43 4.83 -12.90 0.55
N GLY A 44 5.17 -11.63 0.68
CA GLY A 44 4.33 -10.64 1.36
C GLY A 44 3.09 -10.30 0.56
N ASP A 45 1.92 -10.42 1.18
CA ASP A 45 0.61 -10.13 0.57
C ASP A 45 -0.16 -9.00 1.27
N VAL A 46 0.16 -8.66 2.52
CA VAL A 46 -0.56 -7.64 3.29
C VAL A 46 0.10 -6.28 3.06
N LEU A 47 -0.55 -5.44 2.25
CA LEU A 47 -0.04 -4.13 1.86
C LEU A 47 -1.13 -3.06 2.04
N THR A 48 -0.82 -2.01 2.79
CA THR A 48 -1.73 -0.88 3.07
C THR A 48 -1.17 0.41 2.45
N ILE A 49 -1.99 1.47 2.36
CA ILE A 49 -1.55 2.81 1.94
C ILE A 49 -2.02 3.83 2.99
N GLY A 50 -1.14 4.76 3.36
CA GLY A 50 -1.44 5.86 4.27
C GLY A 50 -0.78 7.16 3.83
N SER A 51 -1.46 8.31 3.99
CA SER A 51 -0.88 9.61 3.61
C SER A 51 -0.19 10.36 4.74
N ASP A 52 -0.33 9.85 5.97
CA ASP A 52 0.17 10.45 7.19
C ASP A 52 -0.22 11.94 7.29
N ALA A 53 -1.48 12.21 6.94
CA ALA A 53 -2.01 13.55 6.84
C ALA A 53 -2.16 14.18 8.23
N HIS A 54 -1.44 15.28 8.43
CA HIS A 54 -1.61 16.16 9.59
C HIS A 54 -2.50 17.37 9.29
N TYR A 55 -2.87 17.56 8.01
CA TYR A 55 -3.81 18.58 7.53
C TYR A 55 -4.85 17.95 6.61
N ALA A 56 -6.09 18.46 6.62
CA ALA A 56 -7.19 17.91 5.83
C ALA A 56 -6.89 17.84 4.32
N GLN A 57 -6.17 18.82 3.79
CA GLN A 57 -5.77 18.86 2.37
C GLN A 57 -4.79 17.76 1.94
N ASP A 58 -4.12 17.10 2.89
CA ASP A 58 -3.15 16.04 2.61
C ASP A 58 -3.76 14.64 2.74
N VAL A 59 -5.05 14.54 3.10
CA VAL A 59 -5.79 13.26 3.08
C VAL A 59 -5.73 12.70 1.66
N SER A 60 -5.34 11.43 1.52
CA SER A 60 -5.19 10.72 0.22
C SER A 60 -4.17 11.30 -0.77
N LYS A 61 -3.39 12.31 -0.38
CA LYS A 61 -2.41 12.93 -1.29
C LYS A 61 -1.33 11.93 -1.69
N GLY A 62 -1.16 11.72 -3.00
CA GLY A 62 -0.22 10.74 -3.57
C GLY A 62 -0.73 9.30 -3.60
N LEU A 63 -2.03 9.08 -3.37
CA LEU A 63 -2.66 7.75 -3.43
C LEU A 63 -2.50 7.08 -4.80
N ASP A 64 -2.65 7.85 -5.87
CA ASP A 64 -2.42 7.40 -7.26
C ASP A 64 -1.00 6.87 -7.45
N ILE A 65 0.01 7.61 -6.99
CA ILE A 65 1.42 7.22 -7.06
C ILE A 65 1.66 5.95 -6.24
N ALA A 66 1.07 5.84 -5.04
CA ALA A 66 1.20 4.65 -4.21
C ALA A 66 0.57 3.40 -4.83
N ILE A 67 -0.59 3.54 -5.48
CA ILE A 67 -1.26 2.45 -6.20
C ILE A 67 -0.39 1.99 -7.37
N GLU A 68 0.17 2.92 -8.15
CA GLU A 68 1.08 2.58 -9.24
C GLU A 68 2.36 1.89 -8.74
N SER A 69 2.96 2.37 -7.64
CA SER A 69 4.09 1.69 -7.00
C SER A 69 3.74 0.26 -6.54
N ALA A 70 2.54 0.06 -5.99
CA ALA A 70 2.07 -1.27 -5.60
C ALA A 70 1.93 -2.21 -6.81
N LYS A 71 1.29 -1.74 -7.90
CA LYS A 71 1.17 -2.48 -9.16
C LYS A 71 2.54 -2.83 -9.73
N GLN A 72 3.46 -1.87 -9.80
CA GLN A 72 4.83 -2.06 -10.28
C GLN A 72 5.64 -3.04 -9.43
N ALA A 73 5.36 -3.13 -8.13
CA ALA A 73 5.94 -4.12 -7.23
C ALA A 73 5.31 -5.52 -7.36
N GLY A 74 4.27 -5.69 -8.18
CA GLY A 74 3.61 -6.97 -8.42
C GLY A 74 2.45 -7.29 -7.46
N PHE A 75 1.93 -6.30 -6.75
CA PHE A 75 0.72 -6.46 -5.93
C PHE A 75 -0.52 -6.40 -6.81
N LYS A 76 -1.45 -7.33 -6.55
CA LYS A 76 -2.78 -7.36 -7.19
C LYS A 76 -3.88 -6.82 -6.29
N TYR A 77 -3.59 -6.69 -5.00
CA TYR A 77 -4.53 -6.26 -3.99
C TYR A 77 -3.89 -5.27 -3.03
N LEU A 78 -4.68 -4.32 -2.54
CA LEU A 78 -4.43 -3.59 -1.31
C LEU A 78 -5.26 -4.19 -0.19
N THR A 79 -4.76 -4.11 1.03
CA THR A 79 -5.46 -4.52 2.24
C THR A 79 -6.00 -3.30 2.95
N LEU A 80 -7.26 -3.34 3.33
CA LEU A 80 -7.87 -2.44 4.29
C LEU A 80 -8.28 -3.22 5.52
N PHE A 81 -8.37 -2.53 6.65
CA PHE A 81 -8.77 -3.15 7.91
C PHE A 81 -10.04 -2.51 8.43
N ASN A 82 -11.06 -3.33 8.64
CA ASN A 82 -12.30 -2.95 9.28
C ASN A 82 -12.45 -3.80 10.55
N ASN A 83 -12.50 -3.18 11.72
CA ASN A 83 -12.49 -3.89 13.01
C ASN A 83 -11.38 -4.95 13.12
N ARG A 84 -10.18 -4.61 12.60
CA ARG A 84 -8.99 -5.49 12.55
C ARG A 84 -9.16 -6.73 11.66
N ILE A 85 -10.22 -6.80 10.85
CA ILE A 85 -10.45 -7.84 9.84
C ILE A 85 -9.93 -7.30 8.50
N PRO A 86 -9.06 -8.03 7.79
CA PRO A 86 -8.56 -7.60 6.49
C PRO A 86 -9.61 -7.77 5.40
N GLU A 87 -9.77 -6.74 4.58
CA GLU A 87 -10.56 -6.73 3.34
C GLU A 87 -9.61 -6.38 2.18
N TYR A 88 -9.74 -7.06 1.03
CA TYR A 88 -8.80 -6.93 -0.08
C TYR A 88 -9.44 -6.21 -1.26
N ILE A 89 -8.89 -5.05 -1.63
CA ILE A 89 -9.27 -4.31 -2.84
C ILE A 89 -8.38 -4.77 -3.98
N ARG A 90 -8.99 -5.22 -5.08
CA ARG A 90 -8.24 -5.56 -6.29
C ARG A 90 -7.78 -4.31 -7.04
N ILE A 91 -6.50 -4.26 -7.41
CA ILE A 91 -5.87 -3.09 -8.08
C ILE A 91 -5.16 -3.43 -9.41
N ASP A 92 -5.15 -4.68 -9.86
CA ASP A 92 -4.36 -5.14 -11.03
C ASP A 92 -4.93 -4.75 -12.41
N HIS A 93 -5.89 -3.83 -12.45
CA HIS A 93 -6.57 -3.39 -13.66
C HIS A 93 -6.69 -1.87 -13.67
N ASN A 94 -6.70 -1.28 -14.87
CA ASN A 94 -6.84 0.16 -15.04
C ASN A 94 -8.31 0.56 -14.92
N ASN A 95 -8.70 1.00 -13.73
CA ASN A 95 -10.00 1.61 -13.48
C ASN A 95 -9.81 3.02 -12.92
N ASP A 96 -10.77 3.89 -13.21
CA ASP A 96 -10.88 5.20 -12.55
C ASP A 96 -11.22 5.05 -11.06
N PHE A 97 -11.84 3.93 -10.68
CA PHE A 97 -12.43 3.71 -9.36
C PHE A 97 -12.21 2.30 -8.83
N TYR A 98 -12.12 2.19 -7.50
CA TYR A 98 -11.96 0.91 -6.80
C TYR A 98 -13.17 0.64 -5.88
N TYR A 99 -13.46 -0.64 -5.65
CA TYR A 99 -14.65 -1.09 -4.93
C TYR A 99 -14.31 -2.00 -3.74
N ILE A 100 -15.07 -1.87 -2.65
CA ILE A 100 -15.18 -2.87 -1.58
C ILE A 100 -16.66 -3.15 -1.35
N SER A 101 -17.05 -4.42 -1.29
CA SER A 101 -18.43 -4.81 -0.93
C SER A 101 -19.48 -4.02 -1.72
N ASN A 102 -19.23 -3.84 -3.03
CA ASN A 102 -20.03 -3.05 -3.98
C ASN A 102 -20.14 -1.55 -3.72
N LYS A 103 -19.34 -0.99 -2.81
CA LYS A 103 -19.21 0.45 -2.59
C LYS A 103 -17.96 0.97 -3.30
N LYS A 104 -18.13 2.04 -4.08
CA LYS A 104 -17.03 2.82 -4.66
C LYS A 104 -16.27 3.57 -3.56
N ILE A 105 -14.94 3.57 -3.60
CA ILE A 105 -14.08 4.15 -2.54
C ILE A 105 -13.13 5.21 -3.05
N ILE A 106 -12.57 4.99 -4.23
CA ILE A 106 -11.74 5.94 -4.97
C ILE A 106 -12.54 6.23 -6.22
#